data_AF-A0A2N1IW20-F1
#
_entry.id   AF-A0A2N1IW20-F1
#
_cell.length_a   1.000
_cell.length_b   1.000
_cell.length_c   1.000
_cell.angle_alpha   90.00
_cell.angle_beta   90.00
_cell.angle_gamma   90.00
#
_symmetry.space_group_name_H-M   'P 1'
#
loop_
_entity.id
_entity.type
_entity.pdbx_description
1 polymer ?
#
loop_
_entity_poly.entity_id
_entity_poly.type
_entity_poly.pdbx_seq_one_letter_code
_entity_poly.pdbx_strand_id
1 'polypeptide(L)' 'MTQKTPFLYPDHPMYTEAVEALKRYHEAQASGCLAEEIERLRQIAELQFQAVNEYQLRALGYYSRKSH' A
#
# COMPACT_ATOMS: atom_id res chain seq x y z
N MET A 1 -25.34 15.50 2.93
CA MET A 1 -23.92 15.60 3.36
C MET A 1 -23.25 14.31 2.92
N THR A 2 -22.43 14.38 1.86
CA THR A 2 -21.90 13.20 1.17
C THR A 2 -20.93 12.46 2.09
N GLN A 3 -21.31 11.26 2.53
CA GLN A 3 -20.45 10.40 3.34
C GLN A 3 -19.27 9.95 2.46
N LYS A 4 -18.16 10.68 2.58
CA LYS A 4 -16.88 10.36 1.95
C LYS A 4 -16.38 9.07 2.59
N THR A 5 -16.55 7.96 1.88
CA THR A 5 -15.90 6.70 2.20
C THR A 5 -14.40 6.97 2.40
N PRO A 6 -13.77 6.42 3.46
CA PRO A 6 -12.32 6.42 3.59
C PRO A 6 -11.78 5.32 2.67
N PHE A 7 -12.11 5.38 1.38
CA PHE A 7 -11.14 4.90 0.44
C PHE A 7 -9.88 5.68 0.78
N LEU A 8 -8.78 4.97 1.07
CA LEU A 8 -7.46 5.59 1.09
C LEU A 8 -7.42 6.46 -0.16
N TYR A 9 -7.53 7.77 0.01
CA TYR A 9 -7.38 8.67 -1.11
C TYR A 9 -6.00 8.36 -1.68
N PRO A 10 -5.81 8.40 -3.00
CA PRO A 10 -4.50 8.21 -3.62
C PRO A 10 -3.39 9.08 -3.00
N ASP A 11 -3.80 10.15 -2.31
CA ASP A 11 -2.99 11.08 -1.54
C ASP A 11 -2.56 10.59 -0.13
N HIS A 12 -2.96 9.40 0.30
CA HIS A 12 -2.57 8.88 1.60
C HIS A 12 -1.12 8.37 1.56
N PRO A 13 -0.26 8.78 2.51
CA PRO A 13 1.17 8.49 2.46
C PRO A 13 1.47 7.00 2.32
N MET A 14 0.74 6.09 2.97
CA MET A 14 0.95 4.65 2.82
C MET A 14 0.71 4.14 1.38
N TYR A 15 -0.22 4.74 0.63
CA TYR A 15 -0.44 4.35 -0.77
C TYR A 15 0.72 4.82 -1.65
N THR A 16 1.20 6.05 -1.44
CA THR A 16 2.40 6.58 -2.10
C THR A 16 3.61 5.71 -1.81
N GLU A 17 3.83 5.34 -0.54
CA GLU A 17 4.95 4.49 -0.11
C GLU A 17 4.88 3.08 -0.75
N ALA A 18 3.70 2.48 -0.82
CA ALA A 18 3.50 1.18 -1.47
C ALA A 18 3.79 1.24 -2.98
N VAL A 19 3.31 2.30 -3.66
CA VAL A 19 3.55 2.50 -5.09
C VAL A 19 5.03 2.79 -5.37
N GLU A 20 5.69 3.57 -4.53
CA GLU A 20 7.14 3.81 -4.64
C GLU A 20 7.96 2.53 -4.45
N ALA A 21 7.60 1.67 -3.48
CA ALA A 21 8.26 0.39 -3.27
C ALA A 21 8.12 -0.53 -4.51
N LEU A 22 6.93 -0.56 -5.12
CA LEU A 22 6.69 -1.33 -6.34
C LEU A 22 7.48 -0.80 -7.54
N LYS A 23 7.59 0.53 -7.68
CA LYS A 23 8.42 1.16 -8.73
C LYS A 23 9.89 0.74 -8.60
N ARG A 24 10.46 0.83 -7.39
CA ARG A 24 11.85 0.43 -7.13
C ARG A 24 12.09 -1.04 -7.47
N TYR A 25 11.15 -1.92 -7.15
CA TYR A 25 11.20 -3.33 -7.53
C TYR A 25 11.24 -3.52 -9.07
N HIS A 26 10.37 -2.82 -9.82
CA HIS A 26 10.37 -2.89 -11.28
C HIS A 26 11.64 -2.28 -11.90
N GLU A 27 12.15 -1.19 -11.34
CA GLU A 27 13.40 -0.56 -11.78
C GLU A 27 14.60 -1.49 -11.58
N ALA A 28 14.67 -2.16 -10.42
CA ALA A 28 15.71 -3.16 -10.14
C ALA A 28 15.61 -4.37 -11.08
N GLN A 29 14.40 -4.82 -11.39
CA GLN A 29 14.18 -5.90 -12.35
C GLN A 29 14.58 -5.49 -13.76
N ALA A 30 14.21 -4.28 -14.20
CA ALA A 30 14.56 -3.74 -15.52
C ALA A 30 16.06 -3.47 -15.67
N SER A 31 16.73 -3.08 -14.58
CA SER A 31 18.18 -2.85 -14.55
C SER A 31 19.00 -4.14 -14.47
N GLY A 32 18.36 -5.30 -14.32
CA GLY A 32 19.05 -6.58 -14.15
C GLY A 32 19.84 -6.66 -12.84
N CYS A 33 19.33 -6.04 -11.77
CA CYS A 33 19.95 -6.12 -10.45
C CYS A 33 20.02 -7.57 -9.95
N LEU A 34 20.81 -7.78 -8.89
CA LEU A 34 20.94 -9.09 -8.26
C LEU A 34 19.59 -9.61 -7.79
N ALA A 35 19.37 -10.92 -7.93
CA ALA A 35 18.13 -11.58 -7.54
C ALA A 35 17.79 -11.33 -6.05
N GLU A 36 18.79 -11.26 -5.17
CA GLU A 36 18.61 -10.96 -3.75
C GLU A 36 18.02 -9.55 -3.52
N GLU A 37 18.51 -8.54 -4.25
CA GLU A 37 18.01 -7.16 -4.13
C GLU A 37 16.58 -7.05 -4.70
N ILE A 38 16.32 -7.71 -5.83
CA ILE A 38 14.98 -7.78 -6.43
C ILE A 38 14.00 -8.46 -5.46
N GLU A 39 14.40 -9.56 -4.83
CA GLU A 39 13.56 -10.28 -3.87
C GLU A 39 13.31 -9.46 -2.60
N ARG A 40 14.31 -8.74 -2.11
CA ARG A 40 14.15 -7.82 -0.98
C ARG A 40 13.16 -6.69 -1.30
N LEU A 41 13.29 -6.07 -2.47
CA LEU A 41 12.39 -5.01 -2.93
C LEU A 41 10.96 -5.53 -3.11
N ARG A 42 10.82 -6.77 -3.60
CA ARG A 42 9.53 -7.45 -3.72
C ARG A 42 8.86 -7.61 -2.35
N GLN A 43 9.58 -8.14 -1.36
CA GLN A 43 9.06 -8.31 0.01
C GLN A 43 8.64 -6.98 0.63
N ILE A 44 9.41 -5.91 0.43
CA ILE A 44 9.06 -4.57 0.91
C ILE A 44 7.77 -4.07 0.26
N ALA A 45 7.61 -4.23 -1.05
CA ALA A 45 6.38 -3.87 -1.75
C ALA A 45 5.18 -4.68 -1.24
N GLU A 46 5.34 -6.00 -1.10
CA GLU A 46 4.29 -6.89 -0.57
C GLU A 46 3.84 -6.47 0.83
N LEU A 47 4.77 -6.19 1.75
CA LEU A 47 4.47 -5.73 3.11
C LEU A 47 3.73 -4.38 3.12
N GLN A 48 4.14 -3.42 2.28
CA GLN A 48 3.49 -2.12 2.18
C GLN A 48 2.04 -2.24 1.66
N PHE A 49 1.80 -3.10 0.67
CA PHE A 49 0.44 -3.37 0.20
C PHE A 49 -0.41 -4.10 1.26
N GLN A 50 0.18 -4.99 2.05
CA GLN A 50 -0.53 -5.61 3.18
C GLN A 50 -0.93 -4.55 4.22
N ALA A 51 -0.03 -3.65 4.60
CA ALA A 51 -0.32 -2.58 5.55
C ALA A 51 -1.43 -1.63 5.06
N VAL A 52 -1.44 -1.31 3.76
CA VAL A 52 -2.50 -0.55 3.09
C VAL A 52 -3.85 -1.27 3.22
N ASN A 53 -3.89 -2.58 2.96
CA ASN A 53 -5.11 -3.38 3.05
C ASN A 53 -5.60 -3.51 4.51
N GLU A 54 -4.69 -3.73 5.46
CA GLU A 54 -5.02 -3.75 6.89
C GLU A 54 -5.59 -2.41 7.37
N TYR A 55 -5.02 -1.30 6.91
CA TYR A 55 -5.56 0.02 7.19
C TYR A 55 -6.97 0.19 6.60
N GLN A 56 -7.19 -0.22 5.35
CA GLN A 56 -8.52 -0.15 4.72
C GLN A 56 -9.55 -0.99 5.49
N LEU A 57 -9.20 -2.22 5.86
CA LEU A 57 -10.07 -3.09 6.65
C LEU A 57 -10.37 -2.50 8.03
N ARG A 58 -9.36 -1.95 8.70
CA ARG A 58 -9.54 -1.27 10.00
C ARG A 58 -10.40 -0.03 9.83
N ALA A 59 -10.13 0.81 8.84
CA ALA A 59 -10.94 2.00 8.55
C ALA A 59 -12.39 1.60 8.30
N LEU A 60 -12.67 0.62 7.43
CA LEU A 60 -14.02 0.12 7.18
C LEU A 60 -14.70 -0.43 8.45
N GLY A 61 -13.97 -1.19 9.27
CA GLY A 61 -14.47 -1.71 10.55
C GLY A 61 -14.78 -0.62 11.59
N TYR A 62 -14.03 0.49 11.60
CA TYR A 62 -14.32 1.65 12.45
C TYR A 62 -15.57 2.43 12.01
N TYR A 63 -15.90 2.42 10.71
CA TYR A 63 -17.10 3.10 10.18
C TYR A 63 -18.39 2.33 10.47
N SER A 64 -18.31 0.99 10.58
CA SER A 64 -19.45 0.18 11.02
C SER A 64 -19.88 0.46 12.46
N ARG A 65 -19.01 1.02 13.30
CA ARG A 65 -19.27 1.25 14.74
C ARG A 65 -19.65 2.70 15.08
N LYS A 66 -19.46 3.64 14.16
CA LYS A 66 -19.82 5.07 14.32
C LYS A 66 -21.15 5.46 13.65
N SER A 67 -21.87 4.50 13.06
CA SER A 67 -23.14 4.74 12.37
C SER A 67 -24.39 4.50 13.24
N HIS A 68 -24.28 4.55 14.57
CA HIS A 68 -25.41 4.37 15.49
C HIS A 68 -25.51 5.50 16.51
#